data_AF-A0A6P0IXG2-F1
#
_entry.id   AF-A0A6P0IXG2-F1
#
_cell.length_a   1.000
_cell.length_b   1.000
_cell.length_c   1.000
_cell.angle_alpha   90.00
_cell.angle_beta   90.00
_cell.angle_gamma   90.00
#
_symmetry.space_group_name_H-M   'P 1'
#
loop_
_entity.id
_entity.type
_entity.pdbx_description
1 polymer ?
#
loop_
_entity_poly.entity_id
_entity_poly.type
_entity_poly.pdbx_seq_one_letter_code
_entity_poly.pdbx_strand_id
1 'polypeptide(L)'
;MANYAGIAIGINHYQFLQPLNYGQADAQRLQGFFVDQAHLQPSEFLLLTDTSPPIDDVLTYPNRENILRCLDRIRQSPASRESWRWFLFSGCGVSWDNVDYLMPIDGNPNDIPGTGIPIECLFSSLKTMGGNKILVLLDINRSPGMPSGEPV
;
A
#
# COMPACT_ATOMS: atom_id res chain seq x y z
N MET A 1 -14.08 -17.55 5.62
CA MET A 1 -13.08 -16.82 4.80
C MET A 1 -13.29 -15.35 5.03
N ALA A 2 -12.23 -14.60 5.38
CA ALA A 2 -12.33 -13.16 5.57
C ALA A 2 -12.62 -12.45 4.24
N ASN A 3 -13.48 -11.43 4.28
CA ASN A 3 -13.89 -10.65 3.12
C ASN A 3 -13.14 -9.32 3.11
N TYR A 4 -11.93 -9.26 2.55
CA TYR A 4 -11.16 -8.03 2.61
C TYR A 4 -11.71 -6.98 1.63
N ALA A 5 -12.20 -5.87 2.15
CA ALA A 5 -12.67 -4.70 1.40
C ALA A 5 -11.54 -3.71 1.06
N GLY A 6 -10.45 -3.70 1.84
CA GLY A 6 -9.37 -2.73 1.59
C GLY A 6 -8.08 -2.98 2.33
N ILE A 7 -7.11 -2.12 2.02
CA ILE A 7 -5.77 -2.10 2.62
C ILE A 7 -5.33 -0.66 2.85
N ALA A 8 -4.74 -0.40 4.02
CA ALA A 8 -3.99 0.80 4.34
C ALA A 8 -2.55 0.44 4.65
N ILE A 9 -1.63 1.15 4.01
CA ILE A 9 -0.19 0.98 4.16
C ILE A 9 0.37 2.32 4.62
N GLY A 10 1.07 2.31 5.76
CA GLY A 10 1.65 3.51 6.34
C GLY A 10 3.06 3.24 6.82
N ILE A 11 4.06 3.90 6.24
CA ILE A 11 5.46 3.59 6.50
C ILE A 11 6.18 4.81 7.05
N ASN A 12 6.85 4.65 8.20
CA ASN A 12 7.68 5.70 8.80
C ASN A 12 9.18 5.37 8.68
N HIS A 13 9.60 4.16 9.06
CA HIS A 13 11.01 3.81 9.24
C HIS A 13 11.51 2.92 8.11
N TYR A 14 11.70 3.52 6.95
CA TYR A 14 12.35 2.87 5.82
C TYR A 14 13.75 2.34 6.17
N GLN A 15 14.10 1.17 5.64
CA GLN A 15 15.39 0.54 5.88
C GLN A 15 16.55 1.25 5.15
N PHE A 16 16.27 1.77 3.95
CA PHE A 16 17.28 2.39 3.08
C PHE A 16 16.92 3.81 2.62
N LEU A 17 15.77 4.35 3.05
CA LEU A 17 15.32 5.71 2.73
C LEU A 17 15.24 6.56 3.99
N GLN A 18 15.11 7.87 3.80
CA GLN A 18 14.86 8.77 4.92
C GLN A 18 13.54 8.43 5.61
N PRO A 19 13.50 8.46 6.95
CA PRO A 19 12.28 8.18 7.68
C PRO A 19 11.24 9.30 7.49
N LEU A 20 9.98 8.92 7.57
CA LEU A 20 8.82 9.81 7.60
C LEU A 20 8.21 9.82 9.00
N ASN A 21 7.45 10.87 9.31
CA ASN A 21 6.88 11.04 10.65
C ASN A 21 5.41 10.57 10.77
N TYR A 22 4.67 10.52 9.66
CA TYR A 22 3.21 10.44 9.70
C TYR A 22 2.58 9.26 8.94
N GLY A 23 3.33 8.56 8.10
CA GLY A 23 2.83 7.44 7.29
C GLY A 23 2.00 6.42 8.06
N GLN A 24 2.54 5.90 9.17
CA GLN A 24 1.82 4.97 10.04
C GLN A 24 0.54 5.58 10.63
N ALA A 25 0.62 6.81 11.13
CA ALA A 25 -0.50 7.47 11.78
C ALA A 25 -1.62 7.79 10.78
N ASP A 26 -1.28 8.12 9.54
CA ASP A 26 -2.23 8.39 8.46
C ASP A 26 -2.98 7.12 8.08
N ALA A 27 -2.27 6.00 7.89
CA ALA A 27 -2.87 4.70 7.59
C ALA A 27 -3.83 4.24 8.70
N GLN A 28 -3.42 4.39 9.97
CA GLN A 28 -4.25 4.04 11.12
C GLN A 28 -5.51 4.91 11.23
N ARG A 29 -5.39 6.23 11.04
CA ARG A 29 -6.54 7.14 11.10
C ARG A 29 -7.52 6.91 9.96
N LEU A 30 -7.01 6.68 8.75
CA LEU A 30 -7.88 6.38 7.62
C LEU A 30 -8.60 5.06 7.81
N GLN A 31 -7.90 4.00 8.27
CA GLN A 31 -8.57 2.73 8.62
C GLN A 31 -9.67 2.96 9.67
N GLY A 32 -9.36 3.68 10.76
CA GLY A 32 -10.33 4.01 11.80
C GLY A 32 -11.54 4.75 11.25
N PHE A 33 -11.33 5.76 10.40
CA PHE A 33 -12.41 6.48 9.72
C PHE A 33 -13.32 5.55 8.91
N PHE A 34 -12.77 4.62 8.14
CA PHE A 34 -13.56 3.68 7.35
C PHE A 34 -14.30 2.64 8.20
N VAL A 35 -13.70 2.17 9.29
CA VAL A 35 -14.36 1.26 10.22
C VAL A 35 -15.52 1.98 10.94
N ASP A 36 -15.25 3.16 11.49
CA ASP A 36 -16.20 3.87 12.35
C ASP A 36 -17.31 4.58 11.56
N GLN A 37 -16.99 5.19 10.41
CA GLN A 37 -17.94 5.99 9.64
C GLN A 37 -18.55 5.22 8.46
N ALA A 38 -17.76 4.36 7.79
CA ALA A 38 -18.22 3.61 6.62
C ALA A 38 -18.77 2.20 6.96
N HIS A 39 -18.88 1.87 8.26
CA HIS A 39 -19.45 0.62 8.78
C HIS A 39 -18.77 -0.65 8.21
N LEU A 40 -17.49 -0.54 7.82
CA LEU A 40 -16.69 -1.69 7.43
C LEU A 40 -16.26 -2.45 8.69
N GLN A 41 -16.30 -3.78 8.64
CA GLN A 41 -15.80 -4.57 9.76
C GLN A 41 -14.27 -4.45 9.82
N PRO A 42 -13.65 -4.31 11.02
CA PRO A 42 -12.19 -4.24 11.13
C PRO A 42 -11.48 -5.43 10.49
N SER A 43 -12.10 -6.60 10.50
CA SER A 43 -11.60 -7.84 9.88
C SER A 43 -11.61 -7.82 8.35
N GLU A 44 -12.28 -6.84 7.74
CA GLU A 44 -12.34 -6.64 6.29
C GLU A 44 -11.28 -5.65 5.81
N PHE A 45 -10.48 -5.07 6.69
CA PHE A 45 -9.52 -4.02 6.34
C PHE A 45 -8.10 -4.34 6.85
N LEU A 46 -7.17 -4.56 5.91
CA LEU A 46 -5.77 -4.86 6.25
C LEU A 46 -5.00 -3.58 6.56
N LEU A 47 -4.31 -3.54 7.69
CA LEU A 47 -3.40 -2.45 8.06
C LEU A 47 -1.97 -2.97 8.06
N LEU A 48 -1.12 -2.35 7.24
CA LEU A 48 0.30 -2.65 7.16
C LEU A 48 1.11 -1.42 7.58
N THR A 49 1.86 -1.54 8.68
CA THR A 49 2.70 -0.47 9.23
C THR A 49 3.96 -1.06 9.85
N ASP A 50 4.95 -0.22 10.12
CA ASP A 50 6.23 -0.62 10.73
C ASP A 50 6.05 -1.52 11.96
N THR A 51 5.01 -1.25 12.76
CA THR A 51 4.74 -1.92 14.04
C THR A 51 3.43 -2.71 14.05
N SER A 52 2.77 -2.92 12.91
CA SER A 52 1.51 -3.67 12.92
C SER A 52 1.78 -5.13 13.30
N PRO A 53 1.02 -5.70 14.25
CA PRO A 53 1.11 -7.12 14.52
C PRO A 53 0.58 -7.92 13.33
N PRO A 54 1.06 -9.15 13.11
CA PRO A 54 0.44 -10.07 12.16
C PRO A 54 -1.05 -10.27 12.49
N ILE A 55 -1.88 -10.41 11.46
CA ILE A 55 -3.32 -10.71 11.60
C ILE A 55 -3.52 -12.13 11.09
N ASP A 56 -3.78 -13.08 11.99
CA ASP A 56 -3.79 -14.52 11.67
C ASP A 56 -2.50 -14.94 10.94
N ASP A 57 -2.62 -15.50 9.73
CA ASP A 57 -1.50 -15.86 8.84
C ASP A 57 -1.08 -14.73 7.87
N VAL A 58 -1.57 -13.49 8.07
CA VAL A 58 -1.16 -12.31 7.30
C VAL A 58 0.00 -11.62 8.00
N LEU A 59 1.17 -11.62 7.37
CA LEU A 59 2.27 -10.75 7.78
C LEU A 59 1.94 -9.32 7.34
N THR A 60 1.88 -8.41 8.31
CA THR A 60 1.48 -7.02 8.09
C THR A 60 2.65 -6.05 8.05
N TYR A 61 3.88 -6.54 8.20
CA TYR A 61 5.08 -5.71 8.01
C TYR A 61 5.16 -5.23 6.54
N PRO A 62 5.29 -3.93 6.25
CA PRO A 62 5.08 -3.34 4.93
C PRO A 62 6.27 -3.51 3.98
N ASN A 63 6.85 -4.70 3.93
CA ASN A 63 7.84 -5.06 2.91
C ASN A 63 7.15 -5.40 1.58
N ARG A 64 7.94 -5.39 0.50
CA ARG A 64 7.43 -5.61 -0.85
C ARG A 64 6.59 -6.89 -0.97
N GLU A 65 7.12 -8.00 -0.45
CA GLU A 65 6.50 -9.31 -0.55
C GLU A 65 5.14 -9.36 0.16
N ASN A 66 5.06 -8.84 1.37
CA ASN A 66 3.84 -8.82 2.16
C ASN A 66 2.76 -7.94 1.55
N ILE A 67 3.13 -6.77 1.01
CA ILE A 67 2.20 -5.89 0.30
C ILE A 67 1.58 -6.62 -0.90
N LEU A 68 2.41 -7.26 -1.73
CA LEU A 68 1.94 -8.01 -2.90
C LEU A 68 1.04 -9.19 -2.49
N ARG A 69 1.43 -9.96 -1.46
CA ARG A 69 0.60 -11.05 -0.92
C ARG A 69 -0.75 -10.55 -0.41
N CYS A 70 -0.79 -9.40 0.27
CA CYS A 70 -2.03 -8.81 0.75
C CYS A 70 -2.92 -8.36 -0.40
N LEU A 71 -2.36 -7.71 -1.42
CA LEU A 71 -3.08 -7.31 -2.63
C LEU A 71 -3.71 -8.53 -3.34
N ASP A 72 -2.97 -9.63 -3.44
CA ASP A 72 -3.48 -10.88 -4.01
C ASP A 72 -4.62 -11.48 -3.18
N ARG A 73 -4.53 -11.44 -1.83
CA ARG A 73 -5.63 -11.89 -0.96
C ARG A 73 -6.89 -11.07 -1.17
N ILE A 74 -6.78 -9.74 -1.23
CA ILE A 74 -7.93 -8.85 -1.48
C ILE A 74 -8.53 -9.16 -2.85
N ARG A 75 -7.71 -9.43 -3.87
CA ARG A 75 -8.17 -9.76 -5.23
C ARG A 75 -8.96 -11.06 -5.27
N GLN A 76 -8.60 -12.03 -4.43
CA GLN A 76 -9.27 -13.31 -4.31
C GLN A 76 -10.51 -13.26 -3.40
N SER A 77 -10.64 -12.24 -2.53
CA SER A 77 -11.83 -12.08 -1.69
C SER A 77 -13.07 -11.83 -2.55
N PRO A 78 -14.20 -12.53 -2.28
CA PRO A 78 -15.44 -12.32 -3.02
C PRO A 78 -15.92 -10.87 -2.88
N ALA A 79 -16.22 -10.20 -4.00
CA ALA A 79 -16.85 -8.88 -3.95
C ALA A 79 -18.11 -8.86 -4.81
N SER A 80 -19.14 -8.19 -4.29
CA SER A 80 -20.29 -7.83 -5.12
C SER A 80 -19.90 -6.70 -6.08
N ARG A 81 -20.63 -6.53 -7.18
CA ARG A 81 -20.42 -5.42 -8.12
C ARG A 81 -20.62 -4.03 -7.49
N GLU A 82 -21.30 -3.97 -6.35
CA GLU A 82 -21.59 -2.73 -5.63
C GLU A 82 -20.60 -2.42 -4.50
N SER A 83 -19.76 -3.40 -4.15
CA SER A 83 -18.77 -3.28 -3.07
C SER A 83 -17.61 -2.38 -3.50
N TRP A 84 -17.23 -1.46 -2.61
CA TRP A 84 -16.02 -0.64 -2.80
C TRP A 84 -14.75 -1.43 -2.47
N ARG A 85 -13.70 -1.21 -3.25
CA ARG A 85 -12.32 -1.62 -2.92
C ARG A 85 -11.48 -0.40 -2.58
N TRP A 86 -10.74 -0.48 -1.48
CA TRP A 86 -9.94 0.65 -0.98
C TRP A 86 -8.47 0.30 -0.97
N PHE A 87 -7.66 1.17 -1.57
CA PHE A 87 -6.21 1.13 -1.44
C PHE A 87 -5.72 2.49 -0.92
N LEU A 88 -5.07 2.47 0.24
CA LEU A 88 -4.55 3.67 0.89
C LEU A 88 -3.06 3.46 1.12
N PHE A 89 -2.26 4.43 0.70
CA PHE A 89 -0.82 4.41 0.91
C PHE A 89 -0.37 5.77 1.42
N SER A 90 0.33 5.79 2.55
CA SER A 90 1.08 6.95 3.04
C SER A 90 2.56 6.57 3.23
N GLY A 91 3.43 7.15 2.41
CA GLY A 91 4.84 6.73 2.34
C GLY A 91 5.65 7.42 1.24
N CYS A 92 6.84 6.87 0.98
CA CYS A 92 7.76 7.31 -0.06
C CYS A 92 7.36 6.78 -1.45
N GLY A 93 7.47 7.64 -2.44
CA GLY A 93 7.34 7.29 -3.86
C GLY A 93 8.49 7.86 -4.67
N VAL A 94 8.85 7.16 -5.74
CA VAL A 94 10.03 7.44 -6.57
C VAL A 94 9.68 7.30 -8.04
N SER A 95 10.18 8.23 -8.87
CA SER A 95 10.10 8.11 -10.33
C SER A 95 11.49 7.69 -10.84
N TRP A 96 11.59 6.56 -11.53
CA TRP A 96 12.82 6.05 -12.13
C TRP A 96 12.54 5.50 -13.53
N ASP A 97 13.35 5.91 -14.51
CA ASP A 97 13.20 5.51 -15.92
C ASP A 97 11.76 5.66 -16.47
N ASN A 98 11.13 6.81 -16.22
CA ASN A 98 9.73 7.11 -16.56
C ASN A 98 8.68 6.18 -15.93
N VAL A 99 9.06 5.37 -14.95
CA VAL A 99 8.13 4.55 -14.17
C VAL A 99 8.02 5.10 -12.75
N ASP A 100 6.80 5.28 -12.28
CA ASP A 100 6.52 5.65 -10.88
C ASP A 100 6.40 4.41 -10.00
N TYR A 101 7.09 4.43 -8.86
CA TYR A 101 7.13 3.36 -7.88
C TYR A 101 6.63 3.86 -6.53
N LEU A 102 5.83 3.03 -5.86
CA LEU A 102 5.67 3.09 -4.41
C LEU A 102 6.84 2.34 -3.78
N MET A 103 7.43 2.92 -2.73
CA MET A 103 8.51 2.28 -2.00
C MET A 103 7.95 1.55 -0.77
N PRO A 104 8.13 0.22 -0.69
CA PRO A 104 7.95 -0.55 0.54
C PRO A 104 9.02 -0.19 1.58
N ILE A 105 8.87 -0.68 2.81
CA ILE A 105 9.82 -0.36 3.90
C ILE A 105 11.24 -0.87 3.63
N ASP A 106 11.38 -1.95 2.87
CA ASP A 106 12.63 -2.53 2.36
C ASP A 106 13.05 -1.97 0.98
N GLY A 107 12.40 -0.89 0.53
CA GLY A 107 12.71 -0.20 -0.72
C GLY A 107 14.14 0.32 -0.75
N ASN A 108 14.92 -0.12 -1.73
CA ASN A 108 16.34 0.19 -1.88
C ASN A 108 16.57 1.18 -3.04
N PRO A 109 17.15 2.37 -2.79
CA PRO A 109 17.48 3.33 -3.84
C PRO A 109 18.42 2.80 -4.92
N ASN A 110 19.25 1.80 -4.60
CA ASN A 110 20.19 1.20 -5.54
C ASN A 110 19.54 0.13 -6.44
N ASP A 111 18.31 -0.29 -6.13
CA ASP A 111 17.55 -1.26 -6.91
C ASP A 111 16.05 -0.93 -6.83
N ILE A 112 15.68 0.22 -7.39
CA ILE A 112 14.29 0.69 -7.43
C ILE A 112 13.39 -0.31 -8.17
N PRO A 113 13.76 -0.86 -9.35
CA PRO A 113 12.91 -1.82 -10.06
C PRO A 113 12.70 -3.14 -9.30
N GLY A 114 13.72 -3.64 -8.59
CA GLY A 114 13.63 -4.88 -7.85
C GLY A 114 12.89 -4.76 -6.51
N THR A 115 12.98 -3.60 -5.86
CA THR A 115 12.42 -3.39 -4.51
C THR A 115 11.18 -2.50 -4.46
N GLY A 116 10.95 -1.68 -5.49
CA GLY A 116 9.76 -0.86 -5.63
C GLY A 116 8.55 -1.65 -6.14
N ILE A 117 7.37 -1.04 -6.01
CA ILE A 117 6.12 -1.53 -6.60
C ILE A 117 5.70 -0.53 -7.68
N PRO A 118 5.75 -0.90 -8.98
CA PRO A 118 5.29 -0.02 -10.05
C PRO A 118 3.82 0.33 -9.85
N ILE A 119 3.51 1.62 -9.88
CA ILE A 119 2.14 2.13 -9.72
C ILE A 119 1.23 1.60 -10.84
N GLU A 120 1.76 1.44 -12.06
CA GLU A 120 1.00 0.85 -13.18
C GLU A 120 0.60 -0.60 -12.92
N CYS A 121 1.48 -1.40 -12.32
CA CYS A 121 1.18 -2.78 -11.93
C CYS A 121 0.10 -2.80 -10.85
N LEU A 122 0.17 -1.89 -9.87
CA LEU A 122 -0.85 -1.75 -8.84
C LEU A 122 -2.22 -1.42 -9.47
N PHE A 123 -2.31 -0.37 -10.29
CA PHE A 123 -3.58 -0.01 -10.94
C PHE A 123 -4.11 -1.07 -11.86
N SER A 124 -3.25 -1.76 -12.61
CA SER A 124 -3.64 -2.87 -13.47
C SER A 124 -4.23 -4.01 -12.64
N SER A 125 -3.59 -4.33 -11.51
CA SER A 125 -4.09 -5.34 -10.57
C SER A 125 -5.44 -4.93 -9.99
N LEU A 126 -5.57 -3.69 -9.54
CA LEU A 126 -6.81 -3.14 -8.98
C LEU A 126 -7.97 -3.19 -10.00
N LYS A 127 -7.73 -2.80 -11.27
CA LYS A 127 -8.74 -2.84 -12.34
C LYS A 127 -9.30 -4.24 -12.59
N THR A 128 -8.51 -5.30 -12.36
CA THR A 128 -8.96 -6.68 -12.53
C THR A 128 -9.84 -7.19 -11.38
N MET A 129 -9.96 -6.46 -10.27
CA MET A 129 -10.68 -6.89 -9.06
C MET A 129 -12.22 -6.79 -9.13
N GLY A 130 -12.79 -6.59 -10.33
CA GLY A 130 -14.19 -6.94 -10.66
C GLY A 130 -15.30 -6.08 -10.04
N GLY A 131 -14.97 -5.08 -9.22
CA GLY A 131 -15.90 -4.06 -8.73
C GLY A 131 -15.63 -2.73 -9.42
N ASN A 132 -16.65 -2.12 -10.04
CA ASN A 132 -16.51 -0.83 -10.73
C ASN A 132 -16.18 0.35 -9.79
N LYS A 133 -16.06 0.10 -8.48
CA LYS A 133 -15.87 1.10 -7.43
C LYS A 133 -14.56 0.83 -6.70
N ILE A 134 -13.48 1.44 -7.16
CA ILE A 134 -12.17 1.39 -6.53
C ILE A 134 -11.83 2.83 -6.10
N LEU A 135 -11.48 3.02 -4.83
CA LEU A 135 -10.82 4.24 -4.38
C LEU A 135 -9.35 3.95 -4.11
N VAL A 136 -8.49 4.79 -4.69
CA VAL A 136 -7.06 4.81 -4.42
C VAL A 136 -6.72 6.17 -3.81
N LEU A 137 -6.13 6.17 -2.62
CA LEU A 137 -5.61 7.36 -1.96
C LEU A 137 -4.10 7.20 -1.79
N LEU A 138 -3.35 8.14 -2.36
CA LEU A 138 -1.89 8.14 -2.33
C LEU A 138 -1.42 9.43 -1.66
N ASP A 139 -0.91 9.31 -0.44
CA ASP A 139 -0.17 10.36 0.25
C ASP A 139 1.32 10.05 0.10
N ILE A 140 1.94 10.67 -0.90
CA ILE A 140 3.29 10.33 -1.32
C ILE A 140 4.24 11.46 -0.95
N ASN A 141 5.20 11.15 -0.09
CA ASN A 141 6.38 11.97 0.07
C ASN A 141 7.40 11.62 -1.03
N ARG A 142 7.83 12.63 -1.80
CA ARG A 142 8.96 12.47 -2.72
C ARG A 142 10.24 12.74 -1.93
N SER A 143 10.99 11.69 -1.62
CA SER A 143 12.21 11.83 -0.83
C SER A 143 13.25 12.69 -1.58
N PRO A 144 13.71 13.82 -1.00
CA PRO A 144 14.73 14.67 -1.61
C PRO A 144 16.08 13.94 -1.51
N GLY A 145 16.48 13.24 -2.57
CA GLY A 145 17.72 12.45 -2.61
C GLY A 145 17.71 11.32 -3.63
N MET A 146 16.55 10.98 -4.18
CA MET A 146 16.46 10.09 -5.33
C MET A 146 16.73 10.88 -6.61
N PRO A 147 17.67 10.45 -7.47
CA PRO A 147 17.93 11.12 -8.74
C PRO A 147 16.64 11.15 -9.56
N SER A 148 16.19 12.36 -9.89
CA SER A 148 15.05 12.59 -10.75
C SER A 148 15.51 12.40 -12.19
N GLY A 149 15.38 11.18 -12.72
CA GLY A 149 15.62 10.91 -14.13
C GLY A 149 17.08 10.73 -14.54
N GLU A 150 17.27 9.67 -15.32
CA GLU A 150 18.42 9.22 -16.12
C GLU A 150 19.72 8.80 -15.40
N PRO A 151 20.17 7.54 -15.57
CA PRO A 151 21.58 7.22 -15.42
C PRO A 151 22.35 7.88 -16.57
N VAL A 152 23.38 8.66 -16.22
CA VAL A 152 24.33 9.26 -17.17
C VAL A 152 25.11 8.18 -17.90
#